data_AF-A0A194PNJ3-F1
#
_entry.id   AF-A0A194PNJ3-F1
#
_cell.length_a   1.000
_cell.length_b   1.000
_cell.length_c   1.000
_cell.angle_alpha   90.00
_cell.angle_beta   90.00
_cell.angle_gamma   90.00
#
_symmetry.space_group_name_H-M   'P 1'
#
loop_
_entity.id
_entity.type
_entity.pdbx_description
1 polymer ?
#
loop_
_entity_poly.entity_id
_entity_poly.type
_entity_poly.pdbx_seq_one_letter_code
_entity_poly.pdbx_strand_id
1 'polypeptide(L)'
;MNRSEGLVQRRNVLKDNNSDGTAKENHDDDKKNDKNYDDGDSKETRLTLMEEVLLLGLKDKEGYTSFWNDCISSGLRGCILIELGLRGRVELERAGMRRKGLLSRKVIVKSDSPTGDVLLDEALKHMKETDPPETVQSWIEYLSGETWNPMKLKYQLKNVRERLAKNLVEKGVLTTEKQNFLLFDMTTHPLTDNVIKCRLVKKVQEAALRRSISDVAHADKRSLALLMLAHSADVLENAFAPLSDEDYELATRRVRALLDLDFEAEAMRPDACEIMWAVFAAFTK
;
A
#
# COMPACT_ATOMS: atom_id res chain seq x y z
N MET A 1 31.55 38.97 -17.94
CA MET A 1 31.48 39.43 -16.53
C MET A 1 30.24 38.80 -15.91
N ASN A 2 30.46 37.90 -14.96
CA ASN A 2 29.46 37.13 -14.22
C ASN A 2 28.51 38.05 -13.43
N ARG A 3 27.23 37.67 -13.34
CA ARG A 3 26.40 37.98 -12.17
C ARG A 3 25.81 36.69 -11.63
N SER A 4 26.38 36.31 -10.49
CA SER A 4 26.01 35.25 -9.58
C SER A 4 24.75 35.63 -8.78
N GLU A 5 23.93 34.59 -8.57
CA GLU A 5 23.23 34.20 -7.33
C GLU A 5 22.55 35.25 -6.44
N GLY A 6 21.26 35.01 -6.18
CA GLY A 6 20.53 35.54 -5.04
C GLY A 6 19.67 34.45 -4.41
N LEU A 7 20.28 33.60 -3.58
CA LEU A 7 19.62 32.66 -2.68
C LEU A 7 18.76 33.42 -1.66
N VAL A 8 17.46 33.14 -1.61
CA VAL A 8 16.54 33.69 -0.60
C VAL A 8 16.53 32.77 0.63
N GLN A 9 17.27 33.15 1.66
CA GLN A 9 17.18 32.52 2.99
C GLN A 9 15.88 32.99 3.70
N ARG A 10 14.99 32.05 4.02
CA ARG A 10 13.85 32.31 4.91
C ARG A 10 14.32 32.30 6.37
N ARG A 11 14.19 33.44 7.06
CA ARG A 11 14.37 33.54 8.52
C ARG A 11 13.16 32.96 9.24
N ASN A 12 13.40 32.03 10.17
CA ASN A 12 12.43 31.60 11.18
C ASN A 12 12.26 32.72 12.22
N VAL A 13 11.01 33.17 12.41
CA VAL A 13 10.65 34.06 13.52
C VAL A 13 10.04 33.19 14.62
N LEU A 14 10.72 33.15 15.77
CA LEU A 14 10.22 32.59 17.02
C LEU A 14 9.03 33.43 17.51
N LYS A 15 7.93 32.77 17.86
CA LYS A 15 6.70 33.40 18.37
C LYS A 15 6.68 33.26 19.89
N ASP A 16 6.82 34.38 20.59
CA ASP A 16 6.72 34.47 22.06
C ASP A 16 5.27 34.28 22.53
N ASN A 17 5.13 33.53 23.63
CA ASN A 17 3.91 33.37 24.40
C ASN A 17 3.75 34.57 25.36
N ASN A 18 2.60 35.24 25.34
CA ASN A 18 2.04 35.74 26.58
C ASN A 18 0.50 35.82 26.53
N SER A 19 -0.09 35.42 27.64
CA SER A 19 -1.51 35.25 27.94
C SER A 19 -2.23 36.56 28.22
N ASP A 20 -3.47 36.70 27.77
CA ASP A 20 -4.55 37.18 28.64
C ASP A 20 -5.94 36.74 28.14
N GLY A 21 -6.82 36.36 29.06
CA GLY A 21 -8.09 35.71 28.78
C GLY A 21 -9.30 36.66 28.70
N THR A 22 -10.34 36.23 27.97
CA THR A 22 -11.75 36.35 28.42
C THR A 22 -12.67 35.54 27.49
N ALA A 23 -13.61 34.83 28.11
CA ALA A 23 -14.46 33.80 27.56
C ALA A 23 -15.59 34.30 26.64
N LYS A 24 -16.03 33.43 25.71
CA LYS A 24 -17.45 33.21 25.36
C LYS A 24 -17.62 31.86 24.65
N GLU A 25 -18.64 31.13 25.12
CA GLU A 25 -18.98 29.74 24.84
C GLU A 25 -19.71 29.54 23.50
N ASN A 26 -19.75 28.26 23.09
CA ASN A 26 -20.66 27.56 22.17
C ASN A 26 -20.27 27.47 20.68
N HIS A 27 -19.62 26.36 20.30
CA HIS A 27 -20.31 25.27 19.58
C HIS A 27 -19.43 24.02 19.57
N ASP A 28 -19.91 22.97 20.25
CA ASP A 28 -19.35 21.63 20.24
C ASP A 28 -19.74 20.85 18.97
N ASP A 29 -18.91 19.83 18.71
CA ASP A 29 -19.10 18.65 17.86
C ASP A 29 -18.73 18.74 16.38
N ASP A 30 -17.43 18.52 16.08
CA ASP A 30 -16.97 17.63 14.98
C ASP A 30 -15.44 17.40 14.99
N LYS A 31 -14.88 16.90 16.10
CA LYS A 31 -13.49 16.44 16.17
C LYS A 31 -13.38 15.06 16.82
N LYS A 32 -13.96 14.05 16.18
CA LYS A 32 -13.66 12.64 16.48
C LYS A 32 -13.60 11.82 15.20
N ASN A 33 -12.43 11.81 14.56
CA ASN A 33 -11.83 10.60 13.96
C ASN A 33 -10.47 10.91 13.32
N ASP A 34 -9.51 11.31 14.16
CA ASP A 34 -8.11 11.38 13.74
C ASP A 34 -7.20 10.77 14.81
N LYS A 35 -7.48 9.50 15.14
CA LYS A 35 -6.64 8.70 16.05
C LYS A 35 -6.40 7.33 15.41
N ASN A 36 -5.41 7.27 14.52
CA ASN A 36 -4.45 6.16 14.34
C ASN A 36 -3.64 6.22 13.03
N TYR A 37 -3.33 7.41 12.50
CA TYR A 37 -2.39 7.54 11.37
C TYR A 37 -1.27 8.54 11.62
N ASP A 38 -0.87 8.67 12.88
CA ASP A 38 0.34 9.40 13.25
C ASP A 38 1.27 8.47 14.04
N ASP A 39 2.01 7.62 13.31
CA ASP A 39 3.32 7.19 13.80
C ASP A 39 4.30 8.33 13.48
N GLY A 40 4.12 9.41 14.23
CA GLY A 40 4.83 10.68 14.08
C GLY A 40 6.05 10.77 14.98
N ASP A 41 6.87 9.72 15.06
CA ASP A 41 8.27 9.85 15.53
C ASP A 41 9.13 8.59 15.26
N SER A 42 8.86 7.84 14.19
CA SER A 42 9.81 6.80 13.76
C SER A 42 10.80 7.45 12.79
N LYS A 43 12.09 7.53 13.18
CA LYS A 43 13.22 7.83 12.27
C LYS A 43 13.37 6.77 11.14
N GLU A 44 12.34 5.99 10.87
CA GLU A 44 12.37 4.83 10.01
C GLU A 44 11.86 5.18 8.61
N THR A 45 12.50 4.59 7.61
CA THR A 45 12.13 4.72 6.21
C THR A 45 10.73 4.13 5.99
N ARG A 46 9.74 4.99 5.72
CA ARG A 46 8.35 4.58 5.48
C ARG A 46 8.17 4.02 4.06
N LEU A 47 7.81 2.74 3.99
CA LEU A 47 7.50 2.05 2.75
C LEU A 47 5.99 1.98 2.48
N THR A 48 5.59 1.97 1.21
CA THR A 48 4.22 1.67 0.77
C THR A 48 3.99 0.16 0.73
N LEU A 49 2.72 -0.28 0.70
CA LEU A 49 2.42 -1.71 0.55
C LEU A 49 3.01 -2.28 -0.75
N MET A 50 3.00 -1.49 -1.84
CA MET A 50 3.60 -1.88 -3.11
C MET A 50 5.11 -2.15 -2.96
N GLU A 51 5.80 -1.27 -2.25
CA GLU A 51 7.24 -1.38 -2.00
C GLU A 51 7.58 -2.56 -1.09
N GLU A 52 6.81 -2.77 -0.01
CA GLU A 52 6.99 -3.93 0.89
C GLU A 52 6.77 -5.25 0.12
N VAL A 53 5.69 -5.38 -0.66
CA VAL A 53 5.43 -6.58 -1.49
C VAL A 53 6.53 -6.78 -2.52
N LEU A 54 7.00 -5.71 -3.18
CA LEU A 54 8.09 -5.81 -4.14
C LEU A 54 9.40 -6.29 -3.49
N LEU A 55 9.73 -5.79 -2.29
CA LEU A 55 10.94 -6.18 -1.56
C LEU A 55 10.90 -7.65 -1.12
N LEU A 56 9.74 -8.19 -0.76
CA LEU A 56 9.57 -9.62 -0.46
C LEU A 56 9.85 -10.50 -1.69
N GLY A 57 9.55 -10.02 -2.90
CA GLY A 57 9.82 -10.72 -4.16
C GLY A 57 11.21 -10.48 -4.76
N LEU A 58 11.99 -9.53 -4.22
CA LEU A 58 13.28 -9.13 -4.75
C LEU A 58 14.38 -10.14 -4.39
N LYS A 59 15.29 -10.46 -5.32
CA LYS A 59 16.54 -11.14 -4.96
C LYS A 59 17.60 -10.13 -4.53
N ASP A 60 18.30 -10.42 -3.44
CA ASP A 60 19.18 -9.45 -2.77
C ASP A 60 20.33 -8.96 -3.66
N LYS A 61 20.99 -9.89 -4.38
CA LYS A 61 22.20 -9.60 -5.15
C LYS A 61 21.90 -9.12 -6.57
N GLU A 62 20.89 -9.70 -7.19
CA GLU A 62 20.56 -9.45 -8.59
C GLU A 62 19.78 -8.14 -8.76
N GLY A 63 19.10 -7.67 -7.71
CA GLY A 63 18.38 -6.39 -7.76
C GLY A 63 17.16 -6.40 -8.68
N TYR A 64 16.67 -7.60 -8.99
CA TYR A 64 15.48 -7.83 -9.77
C TYR A 64 14.56 -8.80 -9.03
N THR A 65 13.26 -8.67 -9.24
CA THR A 65 12.28 -9.65 -8.77
C THR A 65 12.54 -10.98 -9.46
N SER A 66 12.58 -12.07 -8.68
CA SER A 66 12.89 -13.42 -9.19
C SER A 66 12.05 -13.79 -10.41
N PHE A 67 10.76 -13.44 -10.39
CA PHE A 67 9.82 -13.59 -11.49
C PHE A 67 8.77 -12.47 -11.39
N TRP A 68 8.80 -11.52 -12.33
CA TRP A 68 7.67 -10.61 -12.51
C TRP A 68 6.58 -11.36 -13.28
N ASN A 69 5.49 -11.70 -12.62
CA ASN A 69 4.37 -12.47 -13.15
C ASN A 69 3.04 -11.71 -12.99
N ASP A 70 1.95 -12.31 -13.48
CA ASP A 70 0.61 -11.69 -13.40
C ASP A 70 0.12 -11.56 -11.95
N CYS A 71 0.46 -12.51 -11.07
CA CYS A 71 0.10 -12.47 -9.65
C CYS A 71 0.69 -11.25 -8.94
N ILE A 72 2.01 -11.02 -9.04
CA ILE A 72 2.64 -9.83 -8.43
C ILE A 72 2.17 -8.54 -9.10
N SER A 73 1.99 -8.55 -10.43
CA SER A 73 1.49 -7.39 -11.17
C SER A 73 0.11 -6.96 -10.66
N SER A 74 -0.83 -7.91 -10.52
CA SER A 74 -2.18 -7.68 -10.02
C SER A 74 -2.20 -7.36 -8.52
N GLY A 75 -1.41 -8.10 -7.72
CA GLY A 75 -1.24 -7.88 -6.28
C GLY A 75 -0.77 -6.46 -5.96
N LEU A 76 0.13 -5.87 -6.76
CA LEU A 76 0.56 -4.48 -6.61
C LEU A 76 -0.57 -3.47 -6.88
N ARG A 77 -1.54 -3.78 -7.75
CA ARG A 77 -2.72 -2.92 -7.94
C ARG A 77 -3.69 -3.04 -6.77
N GLY A 78 -3.82 -4.23 -6.19
CA GLY A 78 -4.47 -4.43 -4.90
C GLY A 78 -3.83 -3.58 -3.79
N CYS A 79 -2.50 -3.55 -3.72
CA CYS A 79 -1.75 -2.70 -2.80
C CYS A 79 -2.10 -1.21 -2.98
N ILE A 80 -2.18 -0.72 -4.22
CA ILE A 80 -2.55 0.68 -4.52
C ILE A 80 -3.93 1.02 -3.96
N LEU A 81 -4.93 0.17 -4.19
CA LEU A 81 -6.30 0.39 -3.70
C LEU A 81 -6.36 0.41 -2.17
N ILE A 82 -5.69 -0.55 -1.52
CA ILE A 82 -5.67 -0.62 -0.06
C ILE A 82 -4.90 0.57 0.53
N GLU A 83 -3.75 0.93 -0.05
CA GLU A 83 -2.94 2.06 0.41
C GLU A 83 -3.69 3.39 0.29
N LEU A 84 -4.43 3.62 -0.80
CA LEU A 84 -5.34 4.77 -0.94
C LEU A 84 -6.47 4.75 0.10
N GLY A 85 -7.02 3.57 0.38
CA GLY A 85 -8.04 3.36 1.41
C GLY A 85 -7.57 3.69 2.82
N LEU A 86 -6.41 3.15 3.20
CA LEU A 86 -5.78 3.41 4.51
C LEU A 86 -5.39 4.88 4.67
N ARG A 87 -5.08 5.59 3.57
CA ARG A 87 -4.82 7.04 3.57
C ARG A 87 -6.10 7.89 3.49
N GLY A 88 -7.29 7.28 3.54
CA GLY A 88 -8.57 7.98 3.47
C GLY A 88 -8.82 8.71 2.15
N ARG A 89 -8.17 8.30 1.05
CA ARG A 89 -8.36 8.89 -0.28
C ARG A 89 -9.57 8.29 -1.00
N VAL A 90 -9.80 7.00 -0.81
CA VAL A 90 -10.92 6.28 -1.41
C VAL A 90 -11.68 5.49 -0.35
N GLU A 91 -12.97 5.28 -0.60
CA GLU A 91 -13.85 4.44 0.19
C GLU A 91 -14.79 3.65 -0.72
N LEU A 92 -15.51 2.69 -0.16
CA LEU A 92 -16.45 1.87 -0.91
C LEU A 92 -17.86 2.48 -0.80
N GLU A 93 -18.56 2.61 -1.93
CA GLU A 93 -19.96 3.08 -2.02
C GLU A 93 -20.80 2.40 -0.95
N ARG A 94 -21.55 3.12 -0.11
CA ARG A 94 -22.35 2.50 0.97
C ARG A 94 -23.24 1.36 0.45
N ALA A 95 -23.33 0.26 1.19
CA ALA A 95 -24.09 -0.94 0.79
C ALA A 95 -25.59 -0.65 0.50
N GLY A 96 -26.14 0.41 1.09
CA GLY A 96 -27.50 0.88 0.89
C GLY A 96 -28.56 -0.10 1.43
N MET A 97 -29.84 0.21 1.18
CA MET A 97 -30.96 -0.62 1.68
C MET A 97 -30.96 -2.04 1.09
N ARG A 98 -30.40 -2.24 -0.10
CA ARG A 98 -30.33 -3.54 -0.78
C ARG A 98 -29.14 -4.41 -0.35
N ARG A 99 -28.30 -3.94 0.58
CA ARG A 99 -27.11 -4.65 1.08
C ARG A 99 -26.26 -5.21 -0.07
N LYS A 100 -25.84 -4.34 -0.98
CA LYS A 100 -24.91 -4.69 -2.06
C LYS A 100 -23.65 -5.34 -1.46
N GLY A 101 -23.24 -6.50 -1.98
CA GLY A 101 -22.00 -7.16 -1.56
C GLY A 101 -20.75 -6.39 -1.98
N LEU A 102 -19.63 -6.63 -1.32
CA LEU A 102 -18.36 -5.91 -1.49
C LEU A 102 -17.94 -5.73 -2.95
N LEU A 103 -17.98 -6.80 -3.75
CA LEU A 103 -17.53 -6.78 -5.14
C LEU A 103 -18.46 -6.00 -6.08
N SER A 104 -19.72 -5.79 -5.69
CA SER A 104 -20.70 -5.05 -6.48
C SER A 104 -20.72 -3.55 -6.17
N ARG A 105 -20.10 -3.14 -5.06
CA ARG A 105 -20.04 -1.74 -4.62
C ARG A 105 -18.94 -1.01 -5.39
N LYS A 106 -19.17 0.27 -5.68
CA LYS A 106 -18.23 1.10 -6.45
C LYS A 106 -17.19 1.76 -5.54
N VAL A 107 -15.99 2.03 -6.05
CA VAL A 107 -14.96 2.80 -5.36
C VAL A 107 -15.24 4.29 -5.54
N ILE A 108 -15.32 5.02 -4.43
CA ILE A 108 -15.63 6.45 -4.38
C ILE A 108 -14.41 7.21 -3.88
N VAL A 109 -14.06 8.29 -4.57
CA VAL A 109 -12.99 9.21 -4.14
C VAL A 109 -13.51 10.10 -3.02
N LYS A 110 -12.90 10.01 -1.85
CA LYS A 110 -13.21 10.82 -0.66
C LYS A 110 -12.38 12.10 -0.60
N SER A 111 -11.11 12.01 -1.00
CA SER A 111 -10.16 13.12 -1.00
C SER A 111 -9.20 12.97 -2.17
N ASP A 112 -8.98 14.06 -2.90
CA ASP A 112 -8.06 14.15 -4.04
C ASP A 112 -6.70 14.76 -3.68
N SER A 113 -6.46 14.97 -2.38
CA SER A 113 -5.18 15.50 -1.91
C SER A 113 -4.03 14.56 -2.30
N PRO A 114 -2.91 15.10 -2.82
CA PRO A 114 -1.79 14.26 -3.24
C PRO A 114 -1.25 13.44 -2.07
N THR A 115 -0.79 12.24 -2.38
CA THR A 115 -0.23 11.29 -1.43
C THR A 115 1.31 11.37 -1.38
N GLY A 116 1.92 12.00 -2.38
CA GLY A 116 3.37 12.10 -2.54
C GLY A 116 4.00 10.87 -3.20
N ASP A 117 3.20 9.86 -3.57
CA ASP A 117 3.64 8.71 -4.35
C ASP A 117 3.04 8.79 -5.76
N VAL A 118 3.90 8.73 -6.77
CA VAL A 118 3.50 8.95 -8.17
C VAL A 118 2.49 7.91 -8.65
N LEU A 119 2.57 6.65 -8.20
CA LEU A 119 1.65 5.59 -8.62
C LEU A 119 0.29 5.74 -7.95
N LEU A 120 0.26 6.06 -6.67
CA LEU A 120 -0.97 6.34 -5.93
C LEU A 120 -1.69 7.57 -6.50
N ASP A 121 -0.94 8.64 -6.80
CA ASP A 121 -1.51 9.90 -7.31
C ASP A 121 -2.06 9.75 -8.74
N GLU A 122 -1.40 8.95 -9.59
CA GLU A 122 -1.89 8.62 -10.93
C GLU A 122 -3.17 7.77 -10.88
N ALA A 123 -3.20 6.73 -10.04
CA ALA A 123 -4.39 5.91 -9.85
C ALA A 123 -5.57 6.75 -9.29
N LEU A 124 -5.30 7.61 -8.30
CA LEU A 124 -6.31 8.49 -7.71
C LEU A 124 -6.86 9.48 -8.74
N LYS A 125 -6.01 10.01 -9.63
CA LYS A 125 -6.43 10.85 -10.74
C LYS A 125 -7.37 10.11 -11.68
N HIS A 126 -7.04 8.88 -12.09
CA HIS A 126 -7.93 8.07 -12.93
C HIS A 126 -9.28 7.81 -12.26
N MET A 127 -9.29 7.52 -10.95
CA MET A 127 -10.52 7.31 -10.19
C MET A 127 -11.39 8.56 -10.14
N LYS A 128 -10.78 9.72 -9.94
CA LYS A 128 -11.48 11.01 -9.91
C LYS A 128 -12.11 11.37 -11.25
N GLU A 129 -11.42 11.09 -12.36
CA GLU A 129 -11.88 11.43 -13.71
C GLU A 129 -12.90 10.43 -14.28
N THR A 130 -13.15 9.32 -13.59
CA THR A 130 -14.03 8.25 -14.07
C THR A 130 -15.45 8.42 -13.56
N ASP A 131 -16.38 8.60 -14.50
CA ASP A 131 -17.82 8.64 -14.25
C ASP A 131 -18.54 7.72 -15.27
N PRO A 132 -19.40 6.78 -14.85
CA PRO A 132 -19.73 6.45 -13.45
C PRO A 132 -18.60 5.73 -12.71
N PRO A 133 -18.60 5.74 -11.35
CA PRO A 133 -17.64 5.01 -10.54
C PRO A 133 -17.63 3.49 -10.83
N GLU A 134 -16.46 2.87 -10.62
CA GLU A 134 -16.18 1.48 -10.98
C GLU A 134 -15.91 0.60 -9.75
N THR A 135 -16.05 -0.72 -9.89
CA THR A 135 -15.83 -1.68 -8.78
C THR A 135 -14.34 -1.91 -8.53
N VAL A 136 -14.01 -2.52 -7.38
CA VAL A 136 -12.63 -2.92 -7.05
C VAL A 136 -12.01 -3.80 -8.13
N GLN A 137 -12.74 -4.83 -8.59
CA GLN A 137 -12.26 -5.73 -9.66
C GLN A 137 -11.94 -4.96 -10.95
N SER A 138 -12.84 -4.09 -11.40
CA SER A 138 -12.60 -3.28 -12.60
C SER A 138 -11.38 -2.36 -12.43
N TRP A 139 -11.16 -1.77 -11.25
CA TRP A 139 -9.97 -0.96 -11.01
C TRP A 139 -8.68 -1.76 -11.06
N ILE A 140 -8.67 -2.98 -10.52
CA ILE A 140 -7.50 -3.88 -10.64
C ILE A 140 -7.21 -4.17 -12.12
N GLU A 141 -8.23 -4.59 -12.88
CA GLU A 141 -8.10 -4.88 -14.32
C GLU A 141 -7.60 -3.65 -15.11
N TYR A 142 -8.18 -2.48 -14.84
CA TYR A 142 -7.86 -1.24 -15.57
C TYR A 142 -6.44 -0.77 -15.30
N LEU A 143 -6.01 -0.78 -14.04
CA LEU A 143 -4.67 -0.36 -13.65
C LEU A 143 -3.58 -1.38 -14.06
N SER A 144 -3.96 -2.65 -14.23
CA SER A 144 -3.10 -3.71 -14.80
C SER A 144 -3.06 -3.69 -16.33
N GLY A 145 -4.10 -3.16 -16.98
CA GLY A 145 -4.24 -3.15 -18.44
C GLY A 145 -4.84 -4.44 -19.00
N GLU A 146 -5.60 -5.18 -18.18
CA GLU A 146 -6.25 -6.46 -18.53
C GLU A 146 -7.64 -6.26 -19.16
N THR A 147 -8.05 -5.01 -19.36
CA THR A 147 -9.32 -4.68 -19.99
C THR A 147 -9.24 -4.68 -21.50
N TRP A 148 -10.28 -5.21 -22.14
CA TRP A 148 -10.46 -5.17 -23.59
C TRP A 148 -11.15 -3.88 -24.10
N ASN A 149 -11.56 -2.98 -23.20
CA ASN A 149 -12.22 -1.74 -23.58
C ASN A 149 -11.18 -0.67 -24.00
N PRO A 150 -11.14 -0.24 -25.28
CA PRO A 150 -10.14 0.72 -25.75
C PRO A 150 -10.16 2.05 -25.02
N MET A 151 -11.34 2.49 -24.55
CA MET A 151 -11.49 3.75 -23.81
C MET A 151 -10.89 3.68 -22.41
N LYS A 152 -10.74 2.47 -21.85
CA LYS A 152 -10.23 2.22 -20.49
C LYS A 152 -8.75 1.81 -20.49
N LEU A 153 -8.17 1.46 -21.63
CA LEU A 153 -6.73 1.14 -21.76
C LEU A 153 -5.80 2.25 -21.27
N LYS A 154 -6.26 3.51 -21.35
CA LYS A 154 -5.51 4.68 -20.86
C LYS A 154 -5.27 4.67 -19.34
N TYR A 155 -5.99 3.84 -18.58
CA TYR A 155 -5.86 3.72 -17.13
C TYR A 155 -4.74 2.79 -16.68
N GLN A 156 -4.12 2.05 -17.61
CA GLN A 156 -3.03 1.15 -17.28
C GLN A 156 -1.85 1.94 -16.71
N LEU A 157 -1.42 1.57 -15.51
CA LEU A 157 -0.19 2.07 -14.93
C LEU A 157 1.00 1.41 -15.63
N LYS A 158 1.83 2.25 -16.28
CA LYS A 158 3.01 1.79 -17.02
C LYS A 158 4.26 1.88 -16.17
N ASN A 159 5.22 1.00 -16.48
CA ASN A 159 6.56 0.97 -15.88
C ASN A 159 6.52 0.91 -14.34
N VAL A 160 5.57 0.14 -13.79
CA VAL A 160 5.35 0.08 -12.33
C VAL A 160 6.59 -0.43 -11.62
N ARG A 161 7.24 -1.45 -12.17
CA ARG A 161 8.47 -2.03 -11.60
C ARG A 161 9.58 -1.00 -11.51
N GLU A 162 9.84 -0.28 -12.59
CA GLU A 162 10.90 0.74 -12.69
C GLU A 162 10.61 1.91 -11.75
N ARG A 163 9.34 2.33 -11.65
CA ARG A 163 8.92 3.42 -10.76
C ARG A 163 9.04 3.04 -9.29
N LEU A 164 8.66 1.82 -8.92
CA LEU A 164 8.85 1.32 -7.55
C LEU A 164 10.33 1.17 -7.20
N ALA A 165 11.14 0.63 -8.11
CA ALA A 165 12.59 0.56 -7.92
C ALA A 165 13.20 1.95 -7.72
N LYS A 166 12.78 2.94 -8.52
CA LYS A 166 13.21 4.33 -8.36
C LYS A 166 12.82 4.90 -6.99
N ASN A 167 11.58 4.69 -6.53
CA ASN A 167 11.17 5.14 -5.19
C ASN A 167 12.02 4.49 -4.09
N LEU A 168 12.31 3.19 -4.20
CA LEU A 168 13.16 2.48 -3.25
C LEU A 168 14.63 2.97 -3.27
N VAL A 169 15.13 3.39 -4.43
CA VAL A 169 16.45 4.06 -4.55
C VAL A 169 16.43 5.43 -3.87
N GLU A 170 15.40 6.25 -4.12
CA GLU A 170 15.24 7.56 -3.47
C GLU A 170 15.12 7.44 -1.94
N LYS A 171 14.61 6.31 -1.44
CA LYS A 171 14.52 5.96 -0.02
C LYS A 171 15.78 5.29 0.55
N GLY A 172 16.81 5.07 -0.26
CA GLY A 172 18.09 4.46 0.15
C GLY A 172 18.03 2.95 0.42
N VAL A 173 16.95 2.27 0.04
CA VAL A 173 16.78 0.82 0.23
C VAL A 173 17.52 0.05 -0.86
N LEU A 174 17.46 0.55 -2.10
CA LEU A 174 18.17 0.03 -3.26
C LEU A 174 19.23 1.03 -3.73
N THR A 175 20.21 0.56 -4.48
CA THR A 175 21.11 1.41 -5.28
C THR A 175 20.81 1.27 -6.77
N THR A 176 21.50 2.04 -7.60
CA THR A 176 21.50 1.86 -9.05
C THR A 176 22.90 1.47 -9.48
N GLU A 177 23.03 0.29 -10.06
CA GLU A 177 24.30 -0.20 -10.60
C GLU A 177 24.17 -0.46 -12.09
N LYS A 178 25.19 -0.09 -12.85
CA LYS A 178 25.28 -0.45 -14.27
C LYS A 178 26.12 -1.73 -14.36
N GLN A 179 25.47 -2.85 -14.64
CA GLN A 179 26.14 -4.11 -14.89
C GLN A 179 26.42 -4.26 -16.38
N ASN A 180 27.68 -4.48 -16.72
CA ASN A 180 28.11 -4.71 -18.10
C ASN A 180 28.17 -6.22 -18.35
N PHE A 181 27.23 -6.72 -19.15
CA PHE A 181 27.26 -8.09 -19.64
C PHE A 181 28.06 -8.13 -20.95
N LEU A 182 28.53 -9.32 -21.34
CA LEU A 182 29.35 -9.50 -22.55
C LEU A 182 28.72 -8.91 -23.82
N LEU A 183 27.38 -8.87 -23.90
CA LEU A 183 26.63 -8.46 -25.09
C LEU A 183 25.80 -7.18 -24.91
N PHE A 184 25.63 -6.68 -23.69
CA PHE A 184 24.79 -5.52 -23.40
C PHE A 184 25.07 -4.99 -21.99
N ASP A 185 24.73 -3.73 -21.76
CA ASP A 185 24.71 -3.17 -20.42
C ASP A 185 23.28 -3.19 -19.87
N MET A 186 23.13 -3.49 -18.58
CA MET A 186 21.84 -3.49 -17.91
C MET A 186 21.94 -2.73 -16.59
N THR A 187 20.94 -1.90 -16.30
CA THR A 187 20.85 -1.19 -15.03
C THR A 187 20.12 -2.07 -14.01
N THR A 188 20.83 -2.50 -12.97
CA THR A 188 20.30 -3.27 -11.83
C THR A 188 19.98 -2.35 -10.65
N HIS A 189 19.10 -2.84 -9.77
CA HIS A 189 18.79 -2.18 -8.51
C HIS A 189 19.02 -3.09 -7.29
N PRO A 190 20.29 -3.43 -6.96
CA PRO A 190 20.58 -4.34 -5.87
C PRO A 190 20.23 -3.72 -4.51
N LEU A 191 19.98 -4.60 -3.53
CA LEU A 191 19.62 -4.22 -2.17
C LEU A 191 20.85 -3.66 -1.44
N THR A 192 20.76 -2.42 -0.94
CA THR A 192 21.79 -1.82 -0.08
C THR A 192 21.47 -1.97 1.39
N ASP A 193 20.21 -1.72 1.76
CA ASP A 193 19.77 -1.83 3.15
C ASP A 193 19.18 -3.23 3.44
N ASN A 194 20.06 -4.16 3.77
CA ASN A 194 19.65 -5.50 4.18
C ASN A 194 18.86 -5.50 5.51
N VAL A 195 19.07 -4.49 6.36
CA VAL A 195 18.40 -4.41 7.66
C VAL A 195 16.90 -4.16 7.48
N ILE A 196 16.53 -3.27 6.54
CA ILE A 196 15.13 -3.02 6.20
C ILE A 196 14.46 -4.29 5.69
N LYS A 197 15.10 -5.04 4.78
CA LYS A 197 14.52 -6.28 4.26
C LYS A 197 14.38 -7.36 5.35
N CYS A 198 15.41 -7.58 6.17
CA CYS A 198 15.32 -8.51 7.29
C CYS A 198 14.21 -8.12 8.28
N ARG A 199 14.03 -6.82 8.57
CA ARG A 199 12.95 -6.32 9.42
C ARG A 199 11.58 -6.56 8.80
N LEU A 200 11.44 -6.33 7.48
CA LEU A 200 10.21 -6.60 6.76
C LEU A 200 9.83 -8.09 6.81
N VAL A 201 10.78 -8.99 6.56
CA VAL A 201 10.58 -10.44 6.66
C VAL A 201 10.13 -10.80 8.08
N LYS A 202 10.84 -10.31 9.10
CA LYS A 202 10.49 -10.55 10.50
C LYS A 202 9.10 -10.01 10.86
N LYS A 203 8.73 -8.82 10.39
CA LYS A 203 7.40 -8.23 10.58
C LYS A 203 6.30 -9.12 10.00
N VAL A 204 6.50 -9.68 8.81
CA VAL A 204 5.55 -10.59 8.17
C VAL A 204 5.42 -11.92 8.94
N GLN A 205 6.56 -12.49 9.34
CA GLN A 205 6.60 -13.72 10.15
C GLN A 205 5.89 -13.50 11.50
N GLU A 206 6.23 -12.44 12.23
CA GLU A 206 5.60 -12.09 13.49
C GLU A 206 4.11 -11.83 13.33
N ALA A 207 3.67 -11.15 12.27
CA ALA A 207 2.26 -10.93 12.00
C ALA A 207 1.50 -12.27 11.82
N ALA A 208 2.05 -13.21 11.04
CA ALA A 208 1.44 -14.53 10.83
C ALA A 208 1.45 -15.40 12.10
N LEU A 209 2.51 -15.31 12.90
CA LEU A 209 2.69 -16.07 14.14
C LEU A 209 2.03 -15.42 15.36
N ARG A 210 1.53 -14.19 15.25
CA ARG A 210 0.81 -13.53 16.35
C ARG A 210 -0.59 -14.10 16.50
N ARG A 211 -0.97 -14.46 17.73
CA ARG A 211 -2.33 -14.96 18.05
C ARG A 211 -3.44 -13.96 17.69
N SER A 212 -3.15 -12.66 17.71
CA SER A 212 -4.12 -11.62 17.34
C SER A 212 -4.55 -11.69 15.88
N ILE A 213 -3.81 -12.37 14.99
CA ILE A 213 -4.27 -12.54 13.62
C ILE A 213 -5.51 -13.43 13.53
N SER A 214 -5.78 -14.24 14.56
CA SER A 214 -7.05 -14.94 14.71
C SER A 214 -8.21 -14.03 15.13
N ASP A 215 -7.90 -12.84 15.67
CA ASP A 215 -8.87 -11.79 16.01
C ASP A 215 -8.66 -10.60 15.09
N VAL A 216 -9.10 -10.77 13.84
CA VAL A 216 -8.84 -9.84 12.74
C VAL A 216 -9.40 -8.45 12.99
N ALA A 217 -10.40 -8.34 13.86
CA ALA A 217 -11.01 -7.09 14.27
C ALA A 217 -10.05 -6.13 14.96
N HIS A 218 -9.12 -6.67 15.76
CA HIS A 218 -8.13 -5.90 16.51
C HIS A 218 -6.74 -5.96 15.88
N ALA A 219 -6.58 -6.68 14.77
CA ALA A 219 -5.34 -6.75 14.03
C ALA A 219 -5.02 -5.39 13.39
N ASP A 220 -3.72 -5.10 13.30
CA ASP A 220 -3.27 -3.95 12.51
C ASP A 220 -3.64 -4.16 11.04
N LYS A 221 -4.47 -3.26 10.50
CA LYS A 221 -4.99 -3.32 9.13
C LYS A 221 -3.87 -3.34 8.10
N ARG A 222 -2.78 -2.60 8.34
CA ARG A 222 -1.64 -2.55 7.41
C ARG A 222 -0.90 -3.89 7.37
N SER A 223 -0.65 -4.50 8.53
CA SER A 223 0.00 -5.81 8.64
C SER A 223 -0.86 -6.92 8.05
N LEU A 224 -2.18 -6.90 8.28
CA LEU A 224 -3.12 -7.83 7.65
C LEU A 224 -3.12 -7.69 6.13
N ALA A 225 -3.21 -6.46 5.63
CA ALA A 225 -3.13 -6.17 4.20
C ALA A 225 -1.83 -6.66 3.57
N LEU A 226 -0.69 -6.40 4.21
CA LEU A 226 0.61 -6.87 3.74
C LEU A 226 0.64 -8.40 3.62
N LEU A 227 0.14 -9.12 4.62
CA LEU A 227 0.13 -10.59 4.60
C LEU A 227 -0.76 -11.15 3.48
N MET A 228 -1.99 -10.65 3.37
CA MET A 228 -2.94 -11.10 2.34
C MET A 228 -2.47 -10.74 0.92
N LEU A 229 -1.95 -9.53 0.72
CA LEU A 229 -1.43 -9.10 -0.58
C LEU A 229 -0.13 -9.81 -0.96
N ALA A 230 0.77 -10.08 0.00
CA ALA A 230 1.97 -10.88 -0.25
C ALA A 230 1.62 -12.32 -0.64
N HIS A 231 0.54 -12.87 -0.07
CA HIS A 231 0.00 -14.17 -0.48
C HIS A 231 -0.57 -14.10 -1.91
N SER A 232 -1.45 -13.14 -2.20
CA SER A 232 -2.02 -12.96 -3.56
C SER A 232 -0.97 -12.66 -4.64
N ALA A 233 0.14 -12.02 -4.26
CA ALA A 233 1.26 -11.72 -5.14
C ALA A 233 2.26 -12.88 -5.29
N ASP A 234 2.05 -14.01 -4.61
CA ASP A 234 2.94 -15.19 -4.62
C ASP A 234 4.39 -14.88 -4.17
N VAL A 235 4.53 -13.98 -3.20
CA VAL A 235 5.84 -13.60 -2.61
C VAL A 235 5.94 -13.88 -1.12
N LEU A 236 4.85 -14.32 -0.49
CA LEU A 236 4.82 -14.63 0.94
C LEU A 236 5.77 -15.79 1.31
N GLU A 237 5.91 -16.78 0.43
CA GLU A 237 6.78 -17.94 0.64
C GLU A 237 8.24 -17.54 0.91
N ASN A 238 8.71 -16.47 0.26
CA ASN A 238 10.06 -15.95 0.48
C ASN A 238 10.29 -15.46 1.92
N ALA A 239 9.23 -15.01 2.60
CA ALA A 239 9.28 -14.63 4.01
C ALA A 239 9.17 -15.84 4.95
N PHE A 240 8.53 -16.92 4.52
CA PHE A 240 8.29 -18.10 5.35
C PHE A 240 9.38 -19.16 5.23
N ALA A 241 10.09 -19.22 4.10
CA ALA A 241 11.19 -20.17 3.87
C ALA A 241 12.25 -20.24 5.00
N PRO A 242 12.59 -19.14 5.71
CA PRO A 242 13.54 -19.19 6.83
C PRO A 242 12.96 -19.66 8.18
N LEU A 243 11.66 -19.93 8.28
CA LEU A 243 11.01 -20.37 9.52
C LEU A 243 11.38 -21.82 9.88
N SER A 244 11.15 -22.20 11.14
CA SER A 244 11.14 -23.60 11.55
C SER A 244 9.95 -24.35 10.90
N ASP A 245 10.04 -25.67 10.73
CA ASP A 245 8.94 -26.46 10.15
C ASP A 245 7.62 -26.26 10.92
N GLU A 246 7.68 -26.20 12.26
CA GLU A 246 6.51 -25.98 13.12
C GLU A 246 5.90 -24.58 12.91
N ASP A 247 6.74 -23.54 12.89
CA ASP A 247 6.29 -22.17 12.66
C ASP A 247 5.76 -21.97 11.24
N TYR A 248 6.39 -22.60 10.25
CA TYR A 248 5.97 -22.59 8.86
C TYR A 248 4.56 -23.20 8.71
N GLU A 249 4.32 -24.38 9.28
CA GLU A 249 3.01 -25.03 9.27
C GLU A 249 1.95 -24.18 9.98
N LEU A 250 2.30 -23.59 11.12
CA LEU A 250 1.40 -22.73 11.89
C LEU A 250 1.04 -21.45 11.12
N ALA A 251 2.04 -20.75 10.58
CA ALA A 251 1.86 -19.53 9.81
C ALA A 251 1.01 -19.79 8.57
N THR A 252 1.32 -20.85 7.83
CA THR A 252 0.58 -21.26 6.63
C THR A 252 -0.87 -21.60 6.97
N ARG A 253 -1.11 -22.35 8.06
CA ARG A 253 -2.47 -22.68 8.52
C ARG A 253 -3.28 -21.43 8.86
N ARG A 254 -2.65 -20.44 9.51
CA ARG A 254 -3.32 -19.17 9.85
C ARG A 254 -3.62 -18.33 8.63
N VAL A 255 -2.69 -18.23 7.67
CA VAL A 255 -2.94 -17.55 6.40
C VAL A 255 -4.11 -18.20 5.65
N ARG A 256 -4.18 -19.53 5.58
CA ARG A 256 -5.34 -20.23 5.01
C ARG A 256 -6.64 -19.90 5.74
N ALA A 257 -6.62 -19.90 7.07
CA ALA A 257 -7.80 -19.50 7.85
C ALA A 257 -8.25 -18.07 7.58
N LEU A 258 -7.34 -17.14 7.22
CA LEU A 258 -7.70 -15.79 6.80
C LEU A 258 -8.38 -15.76 5.43
N LEU A 259 -7.97 -16.63 4.50
CA LEU A 259 -8.58 -16.73 3.17
C LEU A 259 -10.01 -17.32 3.24
N ASP A 260 -10.27 -18.14 4.25
CA ASP A 260 -11.58 -18.77 4.49
C ASP A 260 -12.56 -17.88 5.28
N LEU A 261 -12.18 -16.64 5.62
CA LEU A 261 -13.05 -15.71 6.34
C LEU A 261 -14.25 -15.26 5.49
N ASP A 262 -15.35 -14.97 6.17
CA ASP A 262 -16.46 -14.24 5.56
C ASP A 262 -16.13 -12.74 5.48
N PHE A 263 -15.51 -12.33 4.36
CA PHE A 263 -15.13 -10.94 4.15
C PHE A 263 -16.31 -9.96 4.18
N GLU A 264 -17.53 -10.39 3.83
CA GLU A 264 -18.72 -9.54 3.92
C GLU A 264 -19.04 -9.25 5.39
N ALA A 265 -18.99 -10.27 6.24
CA ALA A 265 -19.20 -10.12 7.68
C ALA A 265 -18.12 -9.25 8.34
N GLU A 266 -16.85 -9.47 8.00
CA GLU A 266 -15.73 -8.68 8.53
C GLU A 266 -15.76 -7.21 8.09
N ALA A 267 -16.24 -6.93 6.88
CA ALA A 267 -16.41 -5.56 6.40
C ALA A 267 -17.55 -4.79 7.08
N MET A 268 -18.55 -5.48 7.62
CA MET A 268 -19.67 -4.86 8.36
C MET A 268 -19.30 -4.43 9.78
N ARG A 269 -18.09 -4.78 10.26
CA ARG A 269 -17.66 -4.43 11.61
C ARG A 269 -17.44 -2.92 11.76
N PRO A 270 -17.64 -2.37 12.97
CA PRO A 270 -17.27 -0.99 13.26
C PRO A 270 -15.78 -0.75 12.93
N ASP A 271 -15.49 0.42 12.36
CA ASP A 271 -14.14 0.85 11.96
C ASP A 271 -13.44 -0.05 10.93
N ALA A 272 -14.16 -0.95 10.24
CA ALA A 272 -13.59 -1.76 9.17
C ALA A 272 -13.14 -0.89 7.97
N CYS A 273 -12.04 -1.30 7.33
CA CYS A 273 -11.61 -0.74 6.05
C CYS A 273 -12.29 -1.54 4.93
N GLU A 274 -13.49 -1.16 4.51
CA GLU A 274 -14.29 -1.95 3.55
C GLU A 274 -13.57 -2.18 2.21
N ILE A 275 -12.80 -1.20 1.74
CA ILE A 275 -11.99 -1.33 0.51
C ILE A 275 -10.95 -2.44 0.62
N MET A 276 -10.35 -2.64 1.81
CA MET A 276 -9.39 -3.71 2.08
C MET A 276 -10.05 -5.09 1.94
N TRP A 277 -11.21 -5.26 2.55
CA TRP A 277 -11.97 -6.51 2.45
C TRP A 277 -12.48 -6.77 1.04
N ALA A 278 -12.90 -5.73 0.31
CA ALA A 278 -13.30 -5.86 -1.09
C ALA A 278 -12.13 -6.29 -1.99
N VAL A 279 -10.92 -5.79 -1.73
CA VAL A 279 -9.70 -6.23 -2.43
C VAL A 279 -9.37 -7.69 -2.10
N PHE A 280 -9.46 -8.10 -0.83
CA PHE A 280 -9.26 -9.52 -0.48
C PHE A 280 -10.28 -10.41 -1.19
N ALA A 281 -11.56 -10.04 -1.17
CA ALA A 281 -12.61 -10.76 -1.87
C ALA A 281 -12.34 -10.86 -3.38
N ALA A 282 -11.72 -9.85 -3.99
CA ALA A 282 -11.39 -9.84 -5.41
C ALA A 282 -10.23 -10.78 -5.79
N PHE A 283 -9.37 -11.15 -4.84
CA PHE A 283 -8.27 -12.09 -5.06
C PHE A 283 -8.61 -13.54 -4.65
N THR A 284 -9.66 -13.75 -3.87
CA THR A 284 -10.08 -15.08 -3.39
C THR A 284 -11.24 -15.69 -4.18
N LYS A 285 -12.07 -14.86 -4.83
CA LYS A 285 -13.21 -15.29 -5.65
C LYS A 285 -12.92 -15.12 -7.13
#